data_AF-A0A1V5QRV7-F1
#
_entry.id   AF-A0A1V5QRV7-F1
#
_cell.length_a   1.000
_cell.length_b   1.000
_cell.length_c   1.000
_cell.angle_alpha   90.00
_cell.angle_beta   90.00
_cell.angle_gamma   90.00
#
_symmetry.space_group_name_H-M   'P 1'
#
loop_
_entity.id
_entity.type
_entity.pdbx_description
1 polymer ?
#
loop_
_entity_poly.entity_id
_entity_poly.type
_entity_poly.pdbx_seq_one_letter_code
_entity_poly.pdbx_strand_id
1 'polypeptide(L)'
;MNKIEKELKNCIEATERMSGWDGSDSEGDMSYFDDDDMSYFDDDDMSYAQGPNASSAQSDPYVIQYFNTVAVNATCYLFGYNDFFGVANYGNPATVTITNLQGGTYGRLIAQSNNKFFKIGKWRFQSSTPSQLQQTLQIFHVDGNGKQYSSPMNLSILKDAYQQQTDIIDVTKNLTIDGNTYLQFTLIASATLVISMFPTSVLSGKAKLNGGNTLNKARAPRLSGKNVAPVIIQTSQGVAGITKK
;
A
#
# COMPACT_ATOMS: atom_id res chain seq x y z
N MET A 1 -32.45 -18.69 14.15
CA MET A 1 -31.16 -18.81 13.45
C MET A 1 -30.80 -20.29 13.44
N ASN A 2 -30.83 -20.92 12.27
CA ASN A 2 -30.59 -22.36 12.13
C ASN A 2 -29.12 -22.69 12.39
N LYS A 3 -28.81 -23.94 12.76
CA LYS A 3 -27.46 -24.37 13.16
C LYS A 3 -26.38 -24.00 12.14
N ILE A 4 -26.74 -24.04 10.85
CA ILE A 4 -25.89 -23.68 9.71
C ILE A 4 -25.61 -22.17 9.65
N GLU A 5 -26.59 -21.32 9.95
CA GLU A 5 -26.42 -19.85 9.97
C GLU A 5 -25.52 -19.42 11.14
N LYS A 6 -25.58 -20.14 12.26
CA LYS A 6 -24.74 -19.91 13.44
C LYS A 6 -23.28 -20.31 13.17
N GLU A 7 -23.07 -21.36 12.40
CA GLU A 7 -21.74 -21.85 12.00
C GLU A 7 -21.09 -20.93 10.96
N LEU A 8 -21.88 -20.44 9.99
CA LEU A 8 -21.45 -19.43 9.02
C LEU A 8 -21.04 -18.11 9.69
N LYS A 9 -21.81 -17.62 10.67
CA LYS A 9 -21.42 -16.45 11.46
C LYS A 9 -20.10 -16.66 12.19
N ASN A 10 -19.93 -17.79 12.87
CA ASN A 10 -18.69 -18.09 13.58
C ASN A 10 -17.48 -18.18 12.64
N CYS A 11 -17.64 -18.68 11.42
CA CYS A 11 -16.56 -18.71 10.43
C CYS A 11 -16.23 -17.32 9.87
N ILE A 12 -17.22 -16.45 9.68
CA ILE A 12 -17.02 -15.06 9.27
C ILE A 12 -16.29 -14.28 10.37
N GLU A 13 -16.77 -14.37 11.61
CA GLU A 13 -16.16 -13.73 12.79
C GLU A 13 -14.73 -14.26 13.06
N ALA A 14 -14.47 -15.55 12.83
CA ALA A 14 -13.12 -16.12 12.95
C ALA A 14 -12.17 -15.63 11.85
N THR A 15 -12.69 -15.42 10.63
CA THR A 15 -11.92 -14.88 9.50
C THR A 15 -11.59 -13.39 9.72
N GLU A 16 -12.52 -12.64 10.30
CA GLU A 16 -12.33 -11.23 10.69
C GLU A 16 -11.25 -11.09 11.79
N ARG A 17 -11.28 -11.97 12.81
CA ARG A 17 -10.24 -12.07 13.86
C ARG A 17 -8.85 -12.44 13.33
N MET A 18 -8.75 -13.30 12.32
CA MET A 18 -7.45 -13.63 11.68
C MET A 18 -6.93 -12.54 10.74
N SER A 19 -7.80 -11.63 10.30
CA SER A 19 -7.43 -10.49 9.44
C SER A 19 -7.05 -9.21 10.22
N GLY A 20 -7.14 -9.24 11.56
CA GLY A 20 -6.88 -8.08 12.42
C GLY A 20 -7.86 -6.93 12.20
N TRP A 21 -9.07 -7.24 11.71
CA TRP A 21 -10.13 -6.29 11.42
C TRP A 21 -11.22 -6.45 12.50
N ASP A 22 -11.28 -5.54 13.48
CA ASP A 22 -12.34 -5.50 14.48
C ASP A 22 -13.43 -4.53 14.01
N GLY A 23 -14.61 -5.07 13.74
CA GLY A 23 -15.69 -4.40 13.04
C GLY A 23 -16.98 -4.41 13.84
N SER A 24 -16.96 -3.89 15.06
CA SER A 24 -18.19 -3.59 15.81
C SER A 24 -17.88 -2.70 17.02
N ASP A 25 -18.15 -1.40 16.90
CA ASP A 25 -18.51 -0.51 18.02
C ASP A 25 -19.28 0.70 17.45
N SER A 26 -20.54 0.47 17.09
CA SER A 26 -21.47 1.53 16.71
C SER A 26 -22.86 1.21 17.25
N GLU A 27 -23.09 1.56 18.52
CA GLU A 27 -24.44 1.81 19.03
C GLU A 27 -24.45 3.07 19.89
N GLY A 28 -25.18 4.10 19.41
CA GLY A 28 -25.80 5.16 20.20
C GLY A 28 -24.93 6.37 20.56
N ASP A 29 -25.17 7.53 19.92
CA ASP A 29 -26.00 8.61 20.48
C ASP A 29 -25.95 9.86 19.56
N MET A 30 -27.06 10.58 19.47
CA MET A 30 -27.33 11.70 18.56
C MET A 30 -27.19 13.05 19.27
N SER A 31 -26.53 14.05 18.66
CA SER A 31 -26.86 15.50 18.74
C SER A 31 -25.73 16.31 18.08
N TYR A 32 -26.01 16.98 16.95
CA TYR A 32 -26.41 18.39 16.77
C TYR A 32 -25.25 19.40 16.81
N PHE A 33 -25.30 20.37 15.88
CA PHE A 33 -24.37 21.48 15.56
C PHE A 33 -23.29 21.09 14.53
N ASP A 34 -23.50 21.28 13.22
CA ASP A 34 -23.55 22.57 12.47
C ASP A 34 -22.19 23.26 12.51
N ASP A 35 -21.42 23.16 11.42
CA ASP A 35 -21.06 24.32 10.59
C ASP A 35 -19.96 23.96 9.58
N ASP A 36 -20.18 24.43 8.36
CA ASP A 36 -19.26 24.46 7.24
C ASP A 36 -17.93 25.13 7.61
N ASP A 37 -16.79 24.46 7.42
CA ASP A 37 -15.56 25.18 7.07
C ASP A 37 -14.57 24.31 6.27
N MET A 38 -14.19 24.86 5.12
CA MET A 38 -13.22 24.37 4.17
C MET A 38 -11.91 25.14 4.41
N SER A 39 -10.91 24.55 5.07
CA SER A 39 -9.59 25.19 5.18
C SER A 39 -8.47 24.32 4.60
N TYR A 40 -8.04 24.78 3.44
CA TYR A 40 -6.95 24.31 2.61
C TYR A 40 -5.64 24.78 3.25
N PHE A 41 -4.87 23.87 3.83
CA PHE A 41 -3.43 24.01 4.08
C PHE A 41 -2.93 25.39 4.55
N ASP A 42 -3.27 25.81 5.76
CA ASP A 42 -2.38 26.52 6.69
C ASP A 42 -3.17 26.86 7.96
N ASP A 43 -2.42 27.13 9.02
CA ASP A 43 -2.86 27.55 10.35
C ASP A 43 -3.08 26.44 11.39
N ASP A 44 -2.03 26.28 12.19
CA ASP A 44 -2.04 26.02 13.64
C ASP A 44 -2.83 24.81 14.16
N ASP A 45 -2.07 23.74 14.41
CA ASP A 45 -2.18 22.81 15.55
C ASP A 45 -3.50 22.80 16.32
N MET A 46 -4.55 22.28 15.68
CA MET A 46 -5.73 21.80 16.39
C MET A 46 -5.62 20.28 16.53
N SER A 47 -5.03 19.87 17.66
CA SER A 47 -5.08 18.50 18.16
C SER A 47 -6.54 18.15 18.49
N TYR A 48 -7.31 17.72 17.50
CA TYR A 48 -8.63 17.15 17.76
C TYR A 48 -8.46 15.85 18.53
N ALA A 49 -9.00 15.83 19.74
CA ALA A 49 -9.18 14.63 20.55
C ALA A 49 -9.97 13.61 19.72
N GLN A 50 -9.26 12.60 19.20
CA GLN A 50 -9.85 11.54 18.39
C GLN A 50 -10.73 10.67 19.29
N GLY A 51 -12.03 10.95 19.28
CA GLY A 51 -13.04 10.05 19.80
C GLY A 51 -13.02 8.71 19.03
N PRO A 52 -13.51 7.61 19.65
CA PRO A 52 -13.36 6.25 19.14
C PRO A 52 -14.02 5.94 17.77
N ASN A 53 -14.69 6.92 17.15
CA ASN A 53 -15.40 6.80 15.86
C ASN A 53 -14.96 7.80 14.78
N ALA A 54 -13.78 8.41 14.89
CA ALA A 54 -13.25 9.19 13.77
C ALA A 54 -12.95 8.25 12.59
N SER A 55 -13.74 8.36 11.50
CA SER A 55 -13.44 7.74 10.21
C SER A 55 -11.98 7.99 9.87
N SER A 56 -11.15 6.95 9.90
CA SER A 56 -9.73 7.09 9.62
C SER A 56 -9.55 7.70 8.24
N ALA A 57 -8.85 8.83 8.13
CA ALA A 57 -8.56 9.46 6.85
C ALA A 57 -8.03 8.42 5.86
N GLN A 58 -8.61 8.37 4.66
CA GLN A 58 -8.13 7.50 3.60
C GLN A 58 -6.79 8.04 3.11
N SER A 59 -5.83 7.15 2.86
CA SER A 59 -4.50 7.57 2.41
C SER A 59 -4.54 8.15 1.01
N ASP A 60 -4.02 9.37 0.83
CA ASP A 60 -3.64 9.85 -0.49
C ASP A 60 -2.42 9.06 -0.97
N PRO A 61 -2.46 8.47 -2.18
CA PRO A 61 -1.35 7.67 -2.68
C PRO A 61 -0.12 8.54 -2.95
N TYR A 62 1.04 7.93 -3.14
CA TYR A 62 2.15 8.48 -3.93
C TYR A 62 2.19 7.74 -5.27
N VAL A 63 2.00 8.43 -6.39
CA VAL A 63 1.90 7.80 -7.72
C VAL A 63 3.07 8.19 -8.60
N ILE A 64 3.97 7.24 -8.82
CA ILE A 64 5.18 7.44 -9.63
C ILE A 64 5.09 6.61 -10.91
N GLN A 65 5.34 7.25 -12.03
CA GLN A 65 5.46 6.62 -13.33
C GLN A 65 6.93 6.54 -13.76
N TYR A 66 7.32 5.36 -14.20
CA TYR A 66 8.56 5.10 -14.91
C TYR A 66 8.24 4.77 -16.36
N PHE A 67 8.91 5.44 -17.29
CA PHE A 67 8.83 5.16 -18.71
C PHE A 67 10.21 4.90 -19.29
N ASN A 68 10.39 3.75 -19.94
CA ASN A 68 11.61 3.43 -20.66
C ASN A 68 11.47 3.86 -22.12
N THR A 69 12.29 4.81 -22.56
CA THR A 69 12.20 5.37 -23.92
C THR A 69 12.90 4.50 -24.97
N VAL A 70 13.62 3.44 -24.57
CA VAL A 70 14.44 2.62 -25.48
C VAL A 70 14.02 1.15 -25.49
N ALA A 71 14.41 0.46 -26.57
CA ALA A 71 14.12 -0.95 -26.81
C ALA A 71 15.07 -1.92 -26.06
N VAL A 72 15.58 -1.51 -24.89
CA VAL A 72 16.47 -2.31 -24.04
C VAL A 72 16.00 -2.22 -22.60
N ASN A 73 16.07 -3.33 -21.86
CA ASN A 73 15.71 -3.37 -20.45
C ASN A 73 16.65 -2.48 -19.62
N ALA A 74 16.10 -1.78 -18.64
CA ALA A 74 16.84 -0.86 -17.77
C ALA A 74 16.68 -1.28 -16.29
N THR A 75 17.78 -1.25 -15.53
CA THR A 75 17.70 -1.37 -14.06
C THR A 75 17.31 -0.02 -13.48
N CYS A 76 16.22 0.01 -12.73
CA CYS A 76 15.67 1.22 -12.14
C CYS A 76 15.67 1.15 -10.61
N TYR A 77 15.69 2.33 -10.00
CA TYR A 77 15.70 2.54 -8.56
C TYR A 77 14.58 3.50 -8.15
N LEU A 78 13.85 3.11 -7.11
CA LEU A 78 12.82 3.89 -6.43
C LEU A 78 13.26 4.14 -4.98
N PHE A 79 13.19 5.39 -4.53
CA PHE A 79 13.73 5.90 -3.26
C PHE A 79 15.26 5.74 -3.12
N GLY A 80 15.75 5.57 -1.89
CA GLY A 80 17.18 5.56 -1.55
C GLY A 80 17.81 6.94 -1.56
N TYR A 81 17.31 7.86 -0.73
CA TYR A 81 17.82 9.23 -0.67
C TYR A 81 19.34 9.29 -0.46
N ASN A 82 19.86 8.53 0.52
CA ASN A 82 21.27 8.61 0.89
C ASN A 82 22.22 8.09 -0.21
N ASP A 83 21.77 7.15 -1.04
CA ASP A 83 22.57 6.61 -2.14
C ASP A 83 22.36 7.36 -3.46
N PHE A 84 21.14 7.80 -3.74
CA PHE A 84 20.74 8.21 -5.09
C PHE A 84 20.36 9.68 -5.24
N PHE A 85 20.09 10.43 -4.16
CA PHE A 85 19.56 11.80 -4.30
C PHE A 85 20.46 12.76 -5.09
N GLY A 86 21.78 12.67 -4.88
CA GLY A 86 22.78 13.47 -5.59
C GLY A 86 23.25 12.87 -6.92
N VAL A 87 22.76 11.68 -7.27
CA VAL A 87 23.18 10.96 -8.48
C VAL A 87 22.30 11.38 -9.65
N ALA A 88 22.88 11.44 -10.85
CA ALA A 88 22.14 11.75 -12.07
C ALA A 88 20.90 10.84 -12.20
N ASN A 89 19.75 11.47 -12.44
CA ASN A 89 18.44 10.81 -12.53
C ASN A 89 18.15 9.85 -11.37
N TYR A 90 18.63 10.17 -10.17
CA TYR A 90 18.42 9.39 -8.95
C TYR A 90 18.89 7.93 -9.10
N GLY A 91 20.04 7.73 -9.75
CA GLY A 91 20.62 6.41 -10.01
C GLY A 91 19.99 5.67 -11.20
N ASN A 92 18.94 6.22 -11.82
CA ASN A 92 18.30 5.60 -12.98
C ASN A 92 19.03 5.96 -14.28
N PRO A 93 19.02 5.10 -15.30
CA PRO A 93 19.57 5.42 -16.61
C PRO A 93 18.89 6.65 -17.24
N ALA A 94 19.61 7.40 -18.07
CA ALA A 94 19.07 8.57 -18.78
C ALA A 94 17.92 8.23 -19.75
N THR A 95 17.80 6.96 -20.13
CA THR A 95 16.71 6.43 -20.97
C THR A 95 15.40 6.24 -20.22
N VAL A 96 15.39 6.43 -18.89
CA VAL A 96 14.22 6.24 -18.05
C VAL A 96 13.73 7.60 -17.57
N THR A 97 12.48 7.91 -17.89
CA THR A 97 11.81 9.12 -17.40
C THR A 97 10.99 8.78 -16.16
N ILE A 98 11.18 9.54 -15.09
CA ILE A 98 10.46 9.39 -13.83
C ILE A 98 9.53 10.58 -13.65
N THR A 99 8.23 10.32 -13.50
CA THR A 99 7.21 11.36 -13.34
C THR A 99 6.42 11.11 -12.07
N ASN A 100 6.26 12.14 -11.24
CA ASN A 100 5.28 12.12 -10.17
C ASN A 100 3.93 12.55 -10.74
N LEU A 101 2.96 11.63 -10.79
CA LEU A 101 1.66 11.88 -11.42
C LEU A 101 0.73 12.75 -10.55
N GLN A 102 1.08 13.00 -9.29
CA GLN A 102 0.32 13.87 -8.40
C GLN A 102 0.84 15.31 -8.37
N GLY A 103 1.77 15.64 -9.27
CA GLY A 103 2.43 16.93 -9.30
C GLY A 103 3.71 16.96 -8.47
N GLY A 104 4.46 18.07 -8.60
CA GLY A 104 5.81 18.19 -8.07
C GLY A 104 6.84 17.31 -8.79
N THR A 105 8.11 17.43 -8.38
CA THR A 105 9.18 16.61 -8.94
C THR A 105 9.37 15.34 -8.13
N TYR A 106 9.85 14.27 -8.78
CA TYR A 106 10.26 13.05 -8.06
C TYR A 106 11.34 13.36 -7.00
N GLY A 107 12.22 14.32 -7.27
CA GLY A 107 13.20 14.86 -6.33
C GLY A 107 12.59 15.30 -4.99
N ARG A 108 11.41 15.94 -5.00
CA ARG A 108 10.72 16.32 -3.75
C ARG A 108 10.26 15.11 -2.95
N LEU A 109 9.76 14.07 -3.63
CA LEU A 109 9.29 12.86 -2.98
C LEU A 109 10.44 12.08 -2.32
N ILE A 110 11.56 11.90 -3.01
CA ILE A 110 12.74 11.24 -2.43
C ILE A 110 13.35 12.08 -1.29
N ALA A 111 13.35 13.42 -1.39
CA ALA A 111 13.78 14.27 -0.27
C ALA A 111 12.85 14.14 0.94
N GLN A 112 11.54 13.99 0.71
CA GLN A 112 10.58 13.74 1.77
C GLN A 112 10.83 12.41 2.47
N SER A 113 11.23 11.35 1.75
CA SER A 113 11.52 10.05 2.37
C SER A 113 12.67 10.09 3.37
N ASN A 114 13.54 11.10 3.32
CA ASN A 114 14.56 11.31 4.34
C ASN A 114 14.07 12.14 5.54
N ASN A 115 13.16 13.10 5.31
CA ASN A 115 12.72 14.05 6.35
C ASN A 115 11.45 13.60 7.09
N LYS A 116 10.61 12.82 6.42
CA LYS A 116 9.32 12.29 6.89
C LYS A 116 9.18 10.86 6.37
N PHE A 117 9.55 9.90 7.19
CA PHE A 117 9.48 8.48 6.83
C PHE A 117 8.02 8.09 6.61
N PHE A 118 7.75 7.20 5.66
CA PHE A 118 6.39 6.72 5.41
C PHE A 118 6.33 5.21 5.42
N LYS A 119 5.29 4.68 6.05
CA LYS A 119 4.99 3.26 6.04
C LYS A 119 3.94 2.99 5.00
N ILE A 120 4.31 2.35 3.90
CA ILE A 120 3.38 1.93 2.86
C ILE A 120 2.74 0.62 3.29
N GLY A 121 1.41 0.55 3.23
CA GLY A 121 0.67 -0.67 3.55
C GLY A 121 0.19 -1.43 2.31
N LYS A 122 -0.14 -0.70 1.24
CA LYS A 122 -0.57 -1.27 -0.03
C LYS A 122 0.18 -0.64 -1.19
N TRP A 123 0.38 -1.44 -2.21
CA TRP A 123 1.03 -1.07 -3.46
C TRP A 123 0.11 -1.46 -4.61
N ARG A 124 0.05 -0.61 -5.62
CA ARG A 124 -0.54 -0.92 -6.91
C ARG A 124 0.54 -0.77 -7.96
N PHE A 125 0.72 -1.82 -8.76
CA PHE A 125 1.57 -1.81 -9.92
C PHE A 125 0.68 -1.89 -11.15
N GLN A 126 0.83 -0.95 -12.07
CA GLN A 126 0.10 -0.93 -13.32
C GLN A 126 1.09 -0.78 -14.47
N SER A 127 0.90 -1.53 -15.55
CA SER A 127 1.76 -1.44 -16.73
C SER A 127 0.99 -1.72 -18.01
N SER A 128 1.27 -0.93 -19.04
CA SER A 128 0.78 -1.19 -20.40
C SER A 128 1.39 -2.45 -21.02
N THR A 129 2.52 -2.91 -20.48
CA THR A 129 3.23 -4.13 -20.89
C THR A 129 3.07 -5.19 -19.79
N PRO A 130 2.19 -6.19 -19.92
CA PRO A 130 1.88 -7.13 -18.84
C PRO A 130 3.09 -7.93 -18.32
N SER A 131 4.08 -8.21 -19.17
CA SER A 131 5.32 -8.88 -18.76
C SER A 131 6.14 -8.09 -17.73
N GLN A 132 5.93 -6.77 -17.63
CA GLN A 132 6.55 -5.93 -16.59
C GLN A 132 6.08 -6.34 -15.19
N LEU A 133 4.83 -6.79 -15.07
CA LEU A 133 4.22 -7.19 -13.80
C LEU A 133 4.61 -8.61 -13.39
N GLN A 134 5.47 -9.27 -14.17
CA GLN A 134 6.08 -10.56 -13.83
C GLN A 134 7.51 -10.39 -13.27
N GLN A 135 8.05 -9.18 -13.30
CA GLN A 135 9.39 -8.88 -12.80
C GLN A 135 9.43 -8.97 -11.26
N THR A 136 10.61 -9.30 -10.73
CA THR A 136 10.86 -9.24 -9.28
C THR A 136 11.46 -7.89 -8.93
N LEU A 137 10.85 -7.22 -7.96
CA LEU A 137 11.44 -6.05 -7.32
C LEU A 137 12.27 -6.52 -6.12
N GLN A 138 13.43 -5.93 -5.93
CA GLN A 138 14.26 -6.16 -4.75
C GLN A 138 14.15 -4.95 -3.84
N ILE A 139 13.76 -5.18 -2.59
CA ILE A 139 13.78 -4.13 -1.56
C ILE A 139 15.11 -4.23 -0.86
N PHE A 140 15.80 -3.11 -0.72
CA PHE A 140 17.04 -2.99 0.01
C PHE A 140 16.92 -1.98 1.13
N HIS A 141 17.62 -2.27 2.23
CA HIS A 141 17.83 -1.35 3.34
C HIS A 141 19.32 -1.38 3.71
N VAL A 142 19.97 -0.23 3.68
CA VAL A 142 21.38 -0.07 4.00
C VAL A 142 21.53 0.64 5.33
N ASP A 143 22.12 -0.02 6.30
CA ASP A 143 22.42 0.56 7.61
C ASP A 143 23.64 1.51 7.52
N GLY A 144 23.79 2.42 8.47
CA GLY A 144 24.88 3.42 8.48
C GLY A 144 26.28 2.83 8.59
N ASN A 145 26.40 1.55 8.96
CA ASN A 145 27.64 0.77 8.96
C ASN A 145 27.92 0.06 7.62
N GLY A 146 27.07 0.26 6.60
CA GLY A 146 27.17 -0.38 5.29
C GLY A 146 26.56 -1.78 5.21
N LYS A 147 25.94 -2.30 6.28
CA LYS A 147 25.27 -3.60 6.25
C LYS A 147 23.96 -3.48 5.46
N GLN A 148 23.80 -4.37 4.49
CA GLN A 148 22.64 -4.39 3.62
C GLN A 148 21.71 -5.56 3.94
N TYR A 149 20.42 -5.26 4.01
CA TYR A 149 19.36 -6.27 4.07
C TYR A 149 18.54 -6.18 2.79
N SER A 150 18.21 -7.34 2.22
CA SER A 150 17.43 -7.41 0.98
C SER A 150 16.25 -8.37 1.12
N SER A 151 15.11 -7.99 0.54
CA SER A 151 13.92 -8.85 0.47
C SER A 151 13.31 -8.79 -0.93
N PRO A 152 13.09 -9.93 -1.60
CA PRO A 152 12.40 -9.94 -2.88
C PRO A 152 10.90 -9.65 -2.71
N MET A 153 10.35 -8.99 -3.71
CA MET A 153 8.92 -8.81 -3.96
C MET A 153 8.66 -9.26 -5.39
N ASN A 154 8.25 -10.53 -5.54
CA ASN A 154 7.93 -11.11 -6.83
C ASN A 154 6.48 -10.80 -7.18
N LEU A 155 6.25 -9.91 -8.16
CA LEU A 155 4.90 -9.50 -8.54
C LEU A 155 4.07 -10.65 -9.14
N SER A 156 4.71 -11.58 -9.85
CA SER A 156 4.03 -12.71 -10.49
C SER A 156 3.30 -13.59 -9.47
N ILE A 157 3.96 -13.87 -8.34
CA ILE A 157 3.40 -14.72 -7.27
C ILE A 157 2.36 -13.94 -6.44
N LEU A 158 2.49 -12.62 -6.38
CA LEU A 158 1.56 -11.75 -5.65
C LEU A 158 0.30 -11.42 -6.46
N LYS A 159 0.27 -11.77 -7.75
CA LYS A 159 -0.93 -11.69 -8.58
C LYS A 159 -1.99 -12.66 -8.06
N ASP A 160 -3.21 -12.16 -7.86
CA ASP A 160 -4.34 -13.03 -7.54
C ASP A 160 -4.71 -13.87 -8.78
N ALA A 161 -4.82 -15.19 -8.61
CA ALA A 161 -5.19 -16.12 -9.67
C ALA A 161 -6.59 -15.85 -10.26
N TYR A 162 -7.48 -15.20 -9.49
CA TYR A 162 -8.82 -14.84 -9.92
C TYR A 162 -8.91 -13.44 -10.54
N GLN A 163 -7.81 -12.69 -10.59
CA GLN A 163 -7.79 -11.37 -11.19
C GLN A 163 -7.83 -11.48 -12.72
N GLN A 164 -8.94 -11.02 -13.32
CA GLN A 164 -9.13 -11.00 -14.77
C GLN A 164 -8.38 -9.85 -15.46
N GLN A 165 -8.00 -8.81 -14.72
CA GLN A 165 -7.20 -7.69 -15.23
C GLN A 165 -5.72 -8.08 -15.30
N THR A 166 -5.12 -7.92 -16.48
CA THR A 166 -3.73 -8.34 -16.74
C THR A 166 -2.70 -7.23 -16.57
N ASP A 167 -3.16 -5.99 -16.53
CA ASP A 167 -2.37 -4.75 -16.54
C ASP A 167 -2.20 -4.12 -15.15
N ILE A 168 -2.81 -4.71 -14.11
CA ILE A 168 -2.76 -4.21 -12.73
C ILE A 168 -2.45 -5.37 -11.78
N ILE A 169 -1.64 -5.11 -10.75
CA ILE A 169 -1.46 -5.99 -9.59
C ILE A 169 -1.49 -5.14 -8.31
N ASP A 170 -2.35 -5.52 -7.38
CA ASP A 170 -2.42 -4.93 -6.04
C ASP A 170 -1.70 -5.84 -5.03
N VAL A 171 -0.78 -5.28 -4.25
CA VAL A 171 0.05 -6.00 -3.29
C VAL A 171 -0.14 -5.42 -1.90
N THR A 172 -0.43 -6.28 -0.94
CA THR A 172 -0.45 -5.91 0.50
C THR A 172 0.89 -6.32 1.11
N LYS A 173 1.84 -5.38 1.17
CA LYS A 173 3.14 -5.56 1.83
C LYS A 173 3.49 -4.29 2.59
N ASN A 174 3.60 -4.42 3.91
CA ASN A 174 4.02 -3.32 4.75
C ASN A 174 5.51 -3.07 4.56
N LEU A 175 5.86 -1.84 4.15
CA LEU A 175 7.25 -1.44 3.98
C LEU A 175 7.42 0.00 4.49
N THR A 176 8.37 0.19 5.39
CA THR A 176 8.82 1.52 5.80
C THR A 176 9.81 2.02 4.77
N ILE A 177 9.56 3.20 4.23
CA ILE A 177 10.47 3.92 3.35
C ILE A 177 11.05 5.08 4.15
N ASP A 178 12.37 5.06 4.26
CA ASP A 178 13.21 6.09 4.86
C ASP A 178 14.31 6.51 3.87
N GLY A 179 15.31 7.25 4.34
CA GLY A 179 16.45 7.67 3.50
C GLY A 179 17.35 6.52 3.04
N ASN A 180 17.29 5.36 3.70
CA ASN A 180 18.17 4.20 3.51
C ASN A 180 17.50 3.04 2.77
N THR A 181 16.20 3.15 2.53
CA THR A 181 15.41 2.11 1.87
C THR A 181 15.20 2.46 0.41
N TYR A 182 15.51 1.51 -0.47
CA TYR A 182 15.28 1.64 -1.90
C TYR A 182 14.75 0.34 -2.51
N LEU A 183 14.01 0.49 -3.61
CA LEU A 183 13.57 -0.64 -4.42
C LEU A 183 14.35 -0.63 -5.73
N GLN A 184 14.86 -1.78 -6.13
CA GLN A 184 15.49 -2.01 -7.42
C GLN A 184 14.61 -2.93 -8.26
N PHE A 185 14.43 -2.62 -9.53
CA PHE A 185 13.66 -3.46 -10.44
C PHE A 185 14.12 -3.32 -11.89
N THR A 186 13.82 -4.33 -12.69
CA THR A 186 14.01 -4.24 -14.15
C THR A 186 12.79 -3.62 -14.78
N LEU A 187 12.97 -2.51 -15.49
CA LEU A 187 11.99 -1.91 -16.38
C LEU A 187 12.23 -2.43 -17.79
N ILE A 188 11.25 -3.16 -18.34
CA ILE A 188 11.33 -3.78 -19.65
C ILE A 188 11.44 -2.69 -20.73
N ALA A 189 12.09 -3.04 -21.84
CA ALA A 189 12.13 -2.25 -23.07
C ALA A 189 10.76 -1.65 -23.42
N SER A 190 10.72 -0.34 -23.69
CA SER A 190 9.52 0.41 -24.08
C SER A 190 8.30 0.29 -23.14
N ALA A 191 8.50 -0.16 -21.89
CA ALA A 191 7.42 -0.33 -20.92
C ALA A 191 7.15 0.96 -20.14
N THR A 192 5.88 1.16 -19.79
CA THR A 192 5.46 2.15 -18.78
C THR A 192 5.02 1.40 -17.54
N LEU A 193 5.63 1.69 -16.39
CA LEU A 193 5.25 1.16 -15.09
C LEU A 193 4.78 2.31 -14.20
N VAL A 194 3.54 2.23 -13.72
CA VAL A 194 2.98 3.14 -12.72
C VAL A 194 2.92 2.40 -11.38
N ILE A 195 3.48 3.03 -10.36
CA ILE A 195 3.54 2.50 -8.99
C ILE A 195 2.76 3.46 -8.10
N SER A 196 1.61 3.03 -7.59
CA SER A 196 0.86 3.76 -6.56
C SER A 196 1.14 3.16 -5.19
N MET A 197 1.58 4.00 -4.26
CA MET A 197 1.98 3.61 -2.91
C MET A 197 1.01 4.24 -1.92
N PHE A 198 0.35 3.42 -1.10
CA PHE A 198 -0.66 3.89 -0.17
C PHE A 198 -0.07 3.96 1.25
N PRO A 199 0.33 5.15 1.74
CA PRO A 199 0.91 5.30 3.06
C PRO A 199 -0.16 5.04 4.14
N THR A 200 0.19 4.19 5.10
CA THR A 200 -0.61 3.93 6.31
C THR A 200 -0.19 4.80 7.48
N SER A 201 1.06 5.26 7.47
CA SER A 201 1.51 6.27 8.41
C SER A 201 2.62 7.12 7.83
N VAL A 202 2.61 8.42 8.13
CA VAL A 202 3.76 9.31 7.91
C VAL A 202 4.34 9.65 9.29
N LEU A 203 5.60 9.29 9.50
CA LEU A 203 6.34 9.53 10.72
C LEU A 203 7.18 10.80 10.56
N SER A 204 6.99 11.76 11.46
CA SER A 204 7.81 12.96 11.51
C SER A 204 8.47 13.11 12.88
N GLY A 205 9.79 13.10 12.91
CA GLY A 205 10.55 13.39 14.15
C GLY A 205 10.33 14.81 14.66
N LYS A 206 10.04 15.76 13.75
CA LYS A 206 9.78 17.17 14.08
C LYS A 206 8.45 17.36 14.82
N ALA A 207 7.42 16.59 14.46
CA ALA A 207 6.11 16.65 15.13
C ALA A 207 6.23 16.29 16.63
N LYS A 208 7.06 15.29 16.97
CA LYS A 208 7.31 14.90 18.37
C LYS A 208 8.03 15.96 19.19
N LEU A 209 9.04 16.60 18.58
CA LEU A 209 9.87 17.59 19.25
C LEU A 209 9.11 18.88 19.56
N ASN A 210 8.07 19.18 18.77
CA ASN A 210 7.16 20.31 18.98
C ASN A 210 5.93 19.95 19.85
N GLY A 211 5.91 18.78 20.50
CA GLY A 211 4.79 18.38 21.38
C GLY A 211 3.58 17.76 20.69
N GLY A 212 3.62 17.56 19.37
CA GLY A 212 2.56 16.94 18.58
C GLY A 212 2.68 15.41 18.45
N ASN A 213 1.63 14.79 17.91
CA ASN A 213 1.59 13.34 17.66
C ASN A 213 2.60 12.94 16.55
N THR A 214 3.40 11.91 16.80
CA THR A 214 4.46 11.44 15.89
C THR A 214 3.97 10.80 14.59
N LEU A 215 2.69 10.45 14.53
CA LEU A 215 2.20 9.44 13.62
C LEU A 215 0.86 9.87 13.03
N ASN A 216 0.91 10.43 11.82
CA ASN A 216 -0.29 10.65 11.03
C ASN A 216 -0.72 9.31 10.45
N LYS A 217 -1.77 8.71 11.00
CA LYS A 217 -2.32 7.43 10.57
C LYS A 217 -3.36 7.65 9.48
N ALA A 218 -3.28 6.85 8.42
CA ALA A 218 -4.29 6.79 7.37
C ALA A 218 -4.58 5.33 7.03
N ARG A 219 -5.81 5.06 6.56
CA ARG A 219 -6.17 3.72 6.09
C ARG A 219 -5.93 3.62 4.60
N ALA A 220 -5.19 2.59 4.19
CA ALA A 220 -5.02 2.28 2.77
C ALA A 220 -6.39 1.89 2.16
N PRO A 221 -6.73 2.39 0.95
CA PRO A 221 -8.03 2.13 0.34
C PRO A 221 -8.29 0.65 0.09
N ARG A 222 -9.57 0.30 -0.06
CA ARG A 222 -9.99 -1.02 -0.53
C ARG A 222 -9.73 -1.11 -2.04
N LEU A 223 -8.54 -1.53 -2.41
CA LEU A 223 -8.19 -1.93 -3.77
C LEU A 223 -8.65 -3.38 -3.94
N SER A 224 -9.60 -3.61 -4.86
CA SER A 224 -10.18 -4.92 -5.23
C SER A 224 -10.23 -5.95 -4.09
N GLY A 225 -11.37 -6.03 -3.42
CA GLY A 225 -11.62 -7.12 -2.46
C GLY A 225 -11.63 -8.46 -3.20
N LYS A 226 -11.17 -9.52 -2.52
CA LYS A 226 -11.47 -10.90 -2.90
C LYS A 226 -13.00 -11.06 -3.03
N ASN A 227 -13.53 -10.80 -4.21
CA ASN A 227 -14.94 -10.99 -4.55
C ASN A 227 -15.23 -12.48 -4.77
N VAL A 228 -14.67 -13.34 -3.92
CA VAL A 228 -15.09 -14.73 -3.85
C VAL A 228 -16.08 -14.77 -2.71
N ALA A 229 -17.37 -14.58 -3.03
CA ALA A 229 -18.41 -15.07 -2.15
C ALA A 229 -18.06 -16.53 -1.81
N PRO A 230 -18.13 -16.98 -0.54
CA PRO A 230 -17.90 -18.38 -0.25
C PRO A 230 -18.86 -19.18 -1.13
N VAL A 231 -18.30 -20.00 -2.02
CA VAL A 231 -19.10 -20.95 -2.78
C VAL A 231 -19.59 -21.96 -1.75
N ILE A 232 -20.77 -21.72 -1.20
CA ILE A 232 -21.49 -22.70 -0.42
C ILE A 232 -21.90 -23.76 -1.44
N ILE A 233 -21.14 -24.84 -1.53
CA ILE A 233 -21.57 -26.04 -2.24
C ILE A 233 -22.72 -26.60 -1.41
N GLN A 234 -23.95 -26.15 -1.71
CA GLN A 234 -25.14 -26.85 -1.27
C GLN A 234 -25.16 -28.18 -2.02
N THR A 235 -24.60 -29.22 -1.40
CA THR A 235 -24.86 -30.58 -1.86
C THR A 235 -26.35 -30.83 -1.62
N SER A 236 -27.16 -30.77 -2.67
CA SER A 236 -28.60 -31.11 -2.62
C SER A 236 -28.84 -32.61 -2.44
N GLN A 237 -27.78 -33.40 -2.26
CA GLN A 237 -27.86 -34.82 -1.96
C GLN A 237 -27.53 -35.06 -0.50
N GLY A 238 -28.52 -35.56 0.24
CA GLY A 238 -28.35 -36.05 1.61
C GLY A 238 -27.31 -37.17 1.62
N VAL A 239 -26.10 -36.86 2.08
CA VAL A 239 -25.07 -37.87 2.31
C VAL A 239 -25.46 -38.63 3.57
N ALA A 240 -26.10 -39.80 3.39
CA ALA A 240 -26.31 -40.75 4.46
C ALA A 240 -24.94 -41.26 4.93
N GLY A 241 -24.61 -41.01 6.20
CA GLY A 241 -23.38 -41.52 6.79
C GLY A 241 -23.31 -43.04 6.70
N ILE A 242 -22.20 -43.56 6.19
CA ILE A 242 -21.89 -44.99 6.26
C ILE A 242 -21.63 -45.31 7.74
N THR A 243 -22.63 -45.86 8.42
CA THR A 243 -22.46 -46.46 9.74
C THR A 243 -21.54 -47.66 9.58
N LYS A 244 -20.40 -47.65 10.27
CA LYS A 244 -19.46 -48.78 10.32
C LYS A 244 -20.20 -50.00 10.87
N LYS A 245 -20.09 -51.13 10.16
CA LYS A 245 -20.42 -52.47 10.69
C LYS A 245 -19.40 -52.87 11.76
#